data_AF-A0A831JPB7-F1
#
_entry.id   AF-A0A831JPB7-F1
#
_cell.length_a   1.000
_cell.length_b   1.000
_cell.length_c   1.000
_cell.angle_alpha   90.00
_cell.angle_beta   90.00
_cell.angle_gamma   90.00
#
_symmetry.space_group_name_H-M   'P 1'
#
loop_
_entity.id
_entity.type
_entity.pdbx_description
1 polymer ?
#
loop_
_entity_poly.entity_id
_entity_poly.type
_entity_poly.pdbx_seq_one_letter_code
_entity_poly.pdbx_strand_id
1 'polypeptide(L)'
;MSEPRIGVYVCHCGSNIAGVVDVKKVVEAVSKLPGVVVARDYVYMCSDPGQDLIARDIREYKLNRVVVAACTPMMHESTFRKVLERAGLNKYLLEFVNIREQCSWAHEENP
;
A
#
# COMPACT_ATOMS: atom_id res chain seq x y z
N MET A 1 17.33 -11.85 12.08
CA MET A 1 16.25 -11.50 11.12
C MET A 1 16.92 -10.89 9.89
N SER A 2 16.43 -11.19 8.68
CA SER A 2 16.96 -10.56 7.46
C SER A 2 16.61 -9.07 7.42
N GLU A 3 17.43 -8.29 6.71
CA GLU A 3 17.22 -6.85 6.52
C GLU A 3 15.85 -6.57 5.86
N PRO A 4 15.06 -5.60 6.35
CA PRO A 4 13.77 -5.27 5.75
C PRO A 4 13.89 -4.82 4.30
N ARG A 5 13.06 -5.40 3.43
CA ARG A 5 12.86 -5.03 2.03
C ARG A 5 11.37 -4.76 1.83
N ILE A 6 11.01 -3.50 1.98
CA ILE A 6 9.63 -3.05 2.13
C ILE A 6 9.12 -2.54 0.77
N GLY A 7 7.96 -3.04 0.36
CA GLY A 7 7.17 -2.41 -0.71
C GLY A 7 6.04 -1.60 -0.12
N VAL A 8 5.93 -0.33 -0.48
CA VAL A 8 4.86 0.59 -0.03
C VAL A 8 3.93 0.90 -1.19
N TYR A 9 2.63 0.70 -0.99
CA TYR A 9 1.63 0.92 -2.04
C TYR A 9 0.53 1.86 -1.54
N VAL A 10 0.39 3.00 -2.20
CA VAL A 10 -0.54 4.07 -1.81
C VAL A 10 -1.72 4.10 -2.79
N CYS A 11 -2.92 3.88 -2.29
CA CYS A 11 -4.13 3.86 -3.11
C CYS A 11 -4.68 5.27 -3.30
N HIS A 12 -5.16 5.59 -4.51
CA HIS A 12 -5.91 6.83 -4.75
C HIS A 12 -7.38 6.68 -4.34
N CYS A 13 -7.91 5.46 -4.47
CA CYS A 13 -9.32 5.14 -4.28
C CYS A 13 -10.24 6.05 -5.12
N GLY A 14 -9.87 6.28 -6.38
CA GLY A 14 -10.48 7.31 -7.22
C GLY A 14 -10.18 8.69 -6.63
N SER A 15 -11.21 9.48 -6.34
CA SER A 15 -11.08 10.77 -5.65
C SER A 15 -11.17 10.67 -4.12
N ASN A 16 -11.48 9.50 -3.56
CA ASN A 16 -11.72 9.39 -2.11
C ASN A 16 -10.47 9.66 -1.27
N ILE A 17 -9.28 9.28 -1.76
CA ILE A 17 -8.01 9.62 -1.11
C ILE A 17 -7.33 10.73 -1.89
N ALA A 18 -7.16 10.55 -3.20
CA ALA A 18 -6.41 11.50 -4.04
C ALA A 18 -7.10 12.86 -4.24
N GLY A 19 -8.37 13.01 -3.84
CA GLY A 19 -9.05 14.31 -3.83
C GLY A 19 -8.66 15.20 -2.65
N VAL A 20 -8.02 14.64 -1.61
CA VAL A 20 -7.64 15.35 -0.38
C VAL A 20 -6.15 15.20 -0.12
N VAL A 21 -5.65 13.97 -0.15
CA VAL A 21 -4.24 13.65 0.13
C VAL A 21 -3.43 13.70 -1.17
N ASP A 22 -2.32 14.42 -1.16
CA ASP A 22 -1.33 14.37 -2.24
C ASP A 22 -0.58 13.02 -2.23
N VAL A 23 -1.17 12.04 -2.93
CA VAL A 23 -0.64 10.68 -3.00
C VAL A 23 0.77 10.63 -3.60
N LYS A 24 1.09 11.50 -4.57
CA LYS A 24 2.42 11.51 -5.20
C LYS A 24 3.48 11.98 -4.20
N LYS A 25 3.19 13.02 -3.44
CA LYS A 25 4.06 13.49 -2.36
C LYS A 25 4.23 12.44 -1.27
N VAL A 26 3.19 11.70 -0.90
CA VAL A 26 3.29 10.58 0.04
C VAL A 26 4.25 9.51 -0.49
N VAL A 27 4.09 9.07 -1.75
CA VAL A 27 4.99 8.08 -2.37
C VAL A 27 6.45 8.57 -2.38
N GLU A 28 6.69 9.82 -2.76
CA GLU A 28 8.03 10.41 -2.80
C GLU A 28 8.67 10.50 -1.40
N ALA A 29 7.87 10.82 -0.38
CA ALA A 29 8.35 10.89 0.99
C ALA A 29 8.72 9.50 1.51
N VAL A 30 7.85 8.49 1.34
CA VAL A 30 8.09 7.14 1.86
C VAL A 30 9.17 6.39 1.09
N SER A 31 9.40 6.70 -0.19
CA SER A 31 10.48 6.08 -0.97
C SER A 31 11.88 6.40 -0.44
N LYS A 32 12.02 7.45 0.37
CA LYS A 32 13.30 7.88 0.97
C LYS A 32 13.54 7.23 2.35
N LEU A 33 12.58 6.46 2.87
CA LEU A 33 12.70 5.83 4.19
C LEU A 33 13.61 4.59 4.14
N PRO A 34 14.40 4.32 5.20
CA PRO A 34 15.25 3.14 5.27
C PRO A 34 14.46 1.83 5.06
N GLY A 35 15.01 0.93 4.24
CA GLY A 35 14.42 -0.38 3.95
C GLY A 35 13.28 -0.36 2.91
N VAL A 36 12.80 0.81 2.48
CA VAL A 36 11.84 0.90 1.38
C VAL A 36 12.57 0.69 0.05
N VAL A 37 12.26 -0.42 -0.61
CA VAL A 37 12.90 -0.82 -1.88
C VAL A 37 12.07 -0.35 -3.07
N VAL A 38 10.75 -0.30 -2.90
CA VAL A 38 9.81 0.16 -3.93
C VAL A 38 8.66 0.89 -3.25
N ALA A 39 8.27 2.03 -3.80
CA ALA A 39 7.07 2.76 -3.42
C ALA A 39 6.29 3.10 -4.69
N ARG A 40 4.99 2.82 -4.70
CA ARG A 40 4.12 3.07 -5.86
C ARG A 40 2.76 3.56 -5.42
N ASP A 41 2.12 4.29 -6.31
CA ASP A 41 0.70 4.58 -6.23
C ASP A 41 -0.07 3.95 -7.39
N TYR A 42 -1.34 3.65 -7.14
CA TYR A 42 -2.27 3.17 -8.17
C TYR A 42 -3.70 3.57 -7.84
N VAL A 43 -4.52 3.73 -8.87
CA VAL A 43 -5.88 4.28 -8.74
C VAL A 43 -6.74 3.42 -7.81
N TYR A 44 -6.69 2.10 -7.97
CA TYR A 44 -7.41 1.13 -7.14
C TYR A 44 -6.51 -0.05 -6.78
N MET A 45 -5.81 0.04 -5.65
CA MET A 45 -4.90 -1.03 -5.20
C MET A 45 -5.60 -2.38 -4.99
N CYS A 46 -6.90 -2.39 -4.64
CA CYS A 46 -7.67 -3.62 -4.45
C CYS A 46 -8.17 -4.26 -5.75
N SER A 47 -8.07 -3.57 -6.89
CA SER A 47 -8.41 -4.15 -8.20
C SER A 47 -7.41 -5.21 -8.63
N ASP A 48 -7.78 -6.10 -9.54
CA ASP A 48 -6.87 -7.17 -10.03
C ASP A 48 -5.52 -6.61 -10.52
N PRO A 49 -5.45 -5.52 -11.32
CA PRO A 49 -4.17 -4.92 -11.69
C PRO A 49 -3.36 -4.40 -10.50
N GLY A 50 -4.01 -3.82 -9.49
CA GLY A 50 -3.35 -3.34 -8.27
C GLY A 50 -2.81 -4.48 -7.41
N GLN A 51 -3.56 -5.58 -7.31
CA GLN A 51 -3.12 -6.79 -6.62
C GLN A 51 -1.96 -7.48 -7.36
N ASP A 52 -1.99 -7.50 -8.70
CA ASP A 52 -0.95 -8.09 -9.53
C ASP A 52 0.34 -7.28 -9.51
N LEU A 53 0.22 -5.95 -9.42
CA LEU A 53 1.35 -5.04 -9.18
C LEU A 53 2.12 -5.45 -7.92
N ILE A 54 1.44 -5.60 -6.78
CA ILE A 54 2.06 -6.01 -5.51
C ILE A 54 2.70 -7.40 -5.67
N ALA A 55 1.97 -8.36 -6.22
CA ALA A 55 2.45 -9.74 -6.35
C ALA A 55 3.69 -9.85 -7.25
N ARG A 56 3.76 -9.06 -8.32
CA ARG A 56 4.93 -8.99 -9.20
C ARG A 56 6.11 -8.39 -8.45
N ASP A 57 5.91 -7.24 -7.82
CA ASP A 57 6.97 -6.51 -7.12
C ASP A 57 7.54 -7.30 -5.93
N ILE A 58 6.71 -8.08 -5.22
CA ILE A 58 7.18 -9.03 -4.18
C ILE A 58 8.26 -9.96 -4.74
N ARG A 59 8.02 -10.54 -5.94
CA ARG A 59 8.94 -11.49 -6.57
C ARG A 59 10.15 -10.80 -7.18
N GLU A 60 9.92 -9.72 -7.92
CA GLU A 60 10.95 -8.98 -8.66
C GLU A 60 11.97 -8.34 -7.71
N TYR A 61 11.49 -7.62 -6.69
CA TYR A 61 12.33 -6.90 -5.75
C TYR A 61 12.69 -7.73 -4.51
N LYS A 62 12.25 -8.99 -4.45
CA LYS A 62 12.46 -9.90 -3.30
C LYS A 62 12.02 -9.23 -1.99
N LEU A 63 10.80 -8.68 -2.00
CA LEU A 63 10.26 -8.01 -0.83
C LEU A 63 10.02 -9.02 0.29
N ASN A 64 10.26 -8.58 1.52
CA ASN A 64 9.97 -9.38 2.71
C ASN A 64 8.99 -8.68 3.66
N ARG A 65 8.52 -7.48 3.32
CA ARG A 65 7.47 -6.72 4.02
C ARG A 65 6.65 -5.95 2.99
N VAL A 66 5.36 -5.78 3.24
CA VAL A 66 4.47 -4.98 2.39
C VAL A 66 3.68 -4.03 3.27
N VAL A 67 3.57 -2.78 2.85
CA VAL A 67 2.70 -1.77 3.46
C VAL A 67 1.68 -1.34 2.40
N VAL A 68 0.39 -1.38 2.74
CA VAL A 68 -0.67 -0.83 1.89
C VAL A 68 -1.32 0.34 2.61
N ALA A 69 -1.20 1.54 2.05
CA ALA A 69 -1.86 2.75 2.54
C ALA A 69 -3.14 2.98 1.72
N ALA A 70 -4.30 2.67 2.29
CA ALA A 70 -5.57 2.71 1.58
C ALA A 70 -6.75 2.93 2.55
N CYS A 71 -7.80 2.11 2.43
CA CYS A 71 -8.98 2.14 3.28
C CYS A 71 -8.79 1.40 4.61
N THR A 72 -9.87 1.20 5.37
CA THR A 72 -9.80 0.41 6.61
C THR A 72 -9.36 -1.04 6.36
N PRO A 73 -8.52 -1.61 7.23
CA PRO A 73 -8.15 -3.02 7.19
C PRO A 73 -9.36 -3.96 7.28
N MET A 74 -10.45 -3.52 7.94
CA MET A 74 -11.68 -4.31 8.07
C MET A 74 -12.29 -4.72 6.72
N MET A 75 -12.05 -3.95 5.65
CA MET A 75 -12.57 -4.29 4.33
C MET A 75 -11.62 -5.15 3.51
N HIS A 76 -10.35 -4.73 3.37
CA HIS A 76 -9.48 -5.29 2.34
C HIS A 76 -8.20 -5.94 2.87
N GLU A 77 -7.96 -5.98 4.18
CA GLU A 77 -6.76 -6.64 4.70
C GLU A 77 -6.71 -8.12 4.29
N SER A 78 -7.85 -8.83 4.37
CA SER A 78 -7.94 -10.23 3.93
C SER A 78 -7.63 -10.39 2.44
N THR A 79 -7.99 -9.41 1.60
CA THR A 79 -7.65 -9.38 0.17
C THR A 79 -6.14 -9.30 -0.03
N PHE A 80 -5.47 -8.32 0.58
CA PHE A 80 -4.02 -8.16 0.39
C PHE A 80 -3.21 -9.28 1.06
N ARG A 81 -3.69 -9.85 2.18
CA ARG A 81 -3.08 -11.07 2.77
C ARG A 81 -3.04 -12.23 1.76
N LYS A 82 -4.13 -12.44 0.99
CA LYS A 82 -4.15 -13.44 -0.10
C LYS A 82 -3.17 -13.10 -1.23
N VAL A 83 -2.97 -11.80 -1.51
CA VAL A 83 -1.98 -11.33 -2.49
C VAL A 83 -0.55 -11.68 -2.07
N LEU A 84 -0.22 -11.48 -0.79
CA LEU A 84 1.08 -11.88 -0.25
C LEU A 84 1.27 -13.40 -0.33
N GLU A 85 0.27 -14.18 0.10
CA GLU A 85 0.32 -15.65 0.07
C GLU A 85 0.55 -16.19 -1.35
N ARG A 86 -0.22 -15.73 -2.36
CA ARG A 86 -0.04 -16.17 -3.76
C ARG A 86 1.29 -15.71 -4.36
N ALA A 87 1.92 -14.68 -3.79
CA ALA A 87 3.24 -14.21 -4.17
C ALA A 87 4.38 -14.94 -3.43
N GLY A 88 4.06 -15.86 -2.51
CA GLY A 88 5.04 -16.62 -1.74
C GLY A 88 5.56 -15.90 -0.49
N LEU A 89 4.92 -14.81 -0.07
CA LEU A 89 5.24 -14.06 1.13
C LEU A 89 4.27 -14.43 2.27
N ASN A 90 4.78 -14.53 3.50
CA ASN A 90 3.94 -14.74 4.67
C ASN A 90 2.93 -13.59 4.81
N LYS A 91 1.62 -13.89 4.83
CA LYS A 91 0.53 -12.91 4.93
C LYS A 91 0.62 -11.96 6.12
N TYR A 92 1.25 -12.38 7.21
CA TYR A 92 1.40 -11.56 8.42
C TYR A 92 2.56 -10.57 8.34
N LEU A 93 3.25 -10.49 7.20
CA LEU A 93 4.25 -9.48 6.88
C LEU A 93 3.65 -8.30 6.08
N LEU A 94 2.32 -8.21 6.08
CA LEU A 94 1.54 -7.07 5.62
C LEU A 94 1.29 -6.12 6.79
N GLU A 95 1.50 -4.83 6.56
CA GLU A 95 1.00 -3.74 7.38
C GLU A 95 -0.03 -2.94 6.59
N PHE A 96 -1.11 -2.52 7.23
CA PHE A 96 -2.21 -1.81 6.57
C PHE A 96 -2.42 -0.45 7.22
N VAL A 97 -2.24 0.61 6.44
CA VAL A 97 -2.38 1.99 6.92
C VAL A 97 -3.69 2.57 6.37
N ASN A 98 -4.59 2.93 7.27
CA ASN A 98 -5.86 3.55 6.90
C ASN A 98 -5.66 5.06 6.68
N ILE A 99 -5.63 5.49 5.42
CA ILE A 99 -5.54 6.89 5.02
C ILE A 99 -6.82 7.40 4.35
N ARG A 100 -7.89 6.58 4.31
CA ARG A 100 -9.19 6.98 3.76
C ARG A 100 -10.14 7.41 4.87
N GLU A 101 -10.67 6.44 5.62
CA GLU A 101 -11.64 6.72 6.69
C GLU A 101 -11.03 7.51 7.83
N GLN A 102 -9.74 7.31 8.13
CA GLN A 102 -9.03 7.95 9.23
C GLN A 102 -8.16 9.15 8.81
N CYS A 103 -8.22 9.56 7.53
CA CYS A 103 -7.46 10.72 7.08
C CYS A 103 -8.24 11.48 6.00
N SER A 104 -8.27 11.02 4.75
CA SER A 104 -8.86 11.81 3.65
C SER A 104 -10.31 12.24 3.92
N TRP A 105 -11.19 11.32 4.34
CA TRP A 105 -12.59 11.63 4.65
C TRP A 105 -12.77 12.43 5.95
N ALA A 106 -11.81 12.35 6.87
CA ALA A 106 -11.87 13.08 8.13
C ALA A 106 -11.35 14.53 8.02
N HIS A 107 -10.68 14.87 6.91
CA HIS A 107 -9.91 16.11 6.75
C HIS A 107 -10.18 16.81 5.40
N GLU A 108 -11.34 16.58 4.77
CA GLU A 108 -11.67 17.19 3.46
C GLU A 108 -11.58 18.72 3.47
N GLU A 109 -11.92 19.36 4.59
CA GLU A 109 -11.88 20.82 4.76
C GLU A 109 -10.49 21.36 5.20
N ASN A 110 -9.56 20.47 5.59
CA ASN A 110 -8.20 20.83 6.02
C ASN A 110 -7.19 19.74 5.58
N PRO A 111 -6.88 19.65 4.27
CA PRO A 111 -6.07 18.60 3.66
C PRO A 111 -4.59 18.60 4.08
#